data_AF-A0A963T938-F1
#
_entry.id   AF-A0A963T938-F1
#
_cell.length_a   1.000
_cell.length_b   1.000
_cell.length_c   1.000
_cell.angle_alpha   90.00
_cell.angle_beta   90.00
_cell.angle_gamma   90.00
#
_symmetry.space_group_name_H-M   'P 1'
#
loop_
_entity.id
_entity.type
_entity.pdbx_description
1 polymer ?
#
loop_
_entity_poly.entity_id
_entity_poly.type
_entity_poly.pdbx_seq_one_letter_code
_entity_poly.pdbx_strand_id
1 'polypeptide(L)' 'MATADETAQRTADAEEHRKIYQGIMKASAEIGVPFCMGLAMFFTQLVMANGLGVACLSFIVVYVLAWWVAKTFFSH' A
#
# COMPACT_ATOMS: atom_id res chain seq x y z
N MET A 1 -3.46 41.41 3.50
CA MET A 1 -4.31 40.96 2.37
C MET A 1 -3.38 40.13 1.52
N ALA A 2 -3.56 38.80 1.46
CA ALA A 2 -2.72 37.97 0.60
C ALA A 2 -2.92 38.44 -0.84
N THR A 3 -1.85 38.65 -1.61
CA THR A 3 -1.98 39.05 -3.00
C THR A 3 -2.62 37.91 -3.81
N ALA A 4 -3.27 38.23 -4.92
CA ALA A 4 -3.86 37.21 -5.80
C ALA A 4 -2.83 36.14 -6.23
N ASP A 5 -1.56 36.55 -6.31
CA ASP A 5 -0.41 35.70 -6.62
C ASP A 5 -0.06 34.71 -5.49
N GLU A 6 -0.05 35.17 -4.23
CA GLU A 6 0.13 34.27 -3.06
C GLU A 6 -1.00 33.25 -2.92
N THR A 7 -2.22 33.62 -3.33
CA THR A 7 -3.39 32.73 -3.28
C THR A 7 -3.32 31.65 -4.37
N ALA A 8 -2.87 32.03 -5.57
CA ALA A 8 -2.61 31.10 -6.66
C ALA A 8 -1.48 30.10 -6.31
N GLN A 9 -0.38 30.59 -5.74
CA GLN A 9 0.76 29.75 -5.34
C GLN A 9 0.37 28.73 -4.25
N ARG A 10 -0.39 29.15 -3.23
CA ARG A 10 -0.89 28.23 -2.19
C ARG A 10 -1.84 27.15 -2.73
N THR A 11 -2.62 27.49 -3.76
CA THR A 11 -3.53 26.53 -4.39
C THR A 11 -2.75 25.50 -5.19
N ALA A 12 -1.73 25.92 -5.94
CA ALA A 12 -0.84 25.02 -6.67
C ALA A 12 -0.06 24.08 -5.73
N ASP A 13 0.51 24.61 -4.64
CA ASP A 13 1.21 23.81 -3.64
C ASP A 13 0.26 22.76 -3.00
N ALA A 14 -0.98 23.17 -2.66
CA ALA A 14 -1.98 22.26 -2.10
C ALA A 14 -2.39 21.15 -3.07
N GLU A 15 -2.49 21.43 -4.36
CA GLU A 15 -2.76 20.43 -5.40
C GLU A 15 -1.61 19.45 -5.55
N GLU A 16 -0.36 19.93 -5.52
CA GLU A 16 0.83 19.07 -5.58
C GLU A 16 0.91 18.14 -4.36
N HIS A 17 0.73 18.67 -3.15
CA HIS A 17 0.68 17.87 -1.94
C HIS A 17 -0.43 16.81 -1.97
N ARG A 18 -1.60 17.16 -2.49
CA ARG A 18 -2.73 16.22 -2.62
C ARG A 18 -2.41 15.10 -3.61
N LYS A 19 -1.77 15.42 -4.74
CA LYS A 19 -1.33 14.43 -5.73
C LYS A 19 -0.31 13.46 -5.16
N ILE A 20 0.68 13.97 -4.43
CA ILE A 20 1.70 13.13 -3.76
C ILE A 20 1.03 12.22 -2.72
N TYR A 21 0.16 12.77 -1.88
CA TYR A 21 -0.53 12.01 -0.84
C TYR A 21 -1.39 10.88 -1.44
N GLN A 22 -2.17 11.17 -2.49
CA GLN A 22 -2.97 10.15 -3.19
C GLN A 22 -2.08 9.07 -3.82
N GLY A 23 -0.94 9.46 -4.40
CA GLY A 23 0.03 8.51 -4.96
C GLY A 23 0.60 7.56 -3.91
N ILE A 24 1.01 8.10 -2.75
CA ILE A 24 1.52 7.31 -1.63
C ILE A 24 0.43 6.39 -1.08
N MET A 25 -0.76 6.92 -0.79
CA MET A 25 -1.87 6.15 -0.26
C MET A 25 -2.24 4.98 -1.19
N LYS A 26 -2.28 5.23 -2.50
CA LYS A 26 -2.55 4.18 -3.49
C LYS A 26 -1.47 3.10 -3.48
N ALA A 27 -0.19 3.47 -3.54
CA ALA A 27 0.90 2.50 -3.53
C ALA A 27 0.97 1.70 -2.22
N SER A 28 0.76 2.36 -1.08
CA SER A 28 0.72 1.72 0.23
C SER A 28 -0.45 0.75 0.35
N ALA A 29 -1.65 1.13 -0.11
CA ALA A 29 -2.83 0.27 -0.04
C ALA A 29 -2.77 -0.91 -1.01
N GLU A 30 -2.38 -0.67 -2.26
CA GLU A 30 -2.42 -1.70 -3.31
C GLU A 30 -1.24 -2.67 -3.24
N ILE A 31 -0.08 -2.24 -2.74
CA ILE A 31 1.15 -3.05 -2.76
C ILE A 31 1.71 -3.25 -1.35
N GLY A 32 1.83 -2.17 -0.57
CA GLY A 32 2.47 -2.21 0.75
C GLY A 32 1.74 -3.10 1.75
N VAL A 33 0.42 -2.92 1.90
CA VAL A 33 -0.41 -3.70 2.83
C VAL A 33 -0.42 -5.19 2.47
N PRO A 34 -0.71 -5.60 1.22
CA PRO A 34 -0.63 -7.01 0.83
C PRO A 34 0.74 -7.63 1.07
N PHE A 35 1.82 -6.89 0.79
CA PHE A 35 3.19 -7.36 1.00
C PHE A 35 3.50 -7.61 2.48
N CYS A 36 3.13 -6.68 3.37
CA CYS A 36 3.31 -6.84 4.81
C CYS A 36 2.52 -8.05 5.35
N MET A 37 1.29 -8.26 4.90
CA MET A 37 0.48 -9.42 5.29
C MET A 37 1.09 -10.74 4.81
N GLY A 38 1.57 -10.77 3.57
CA GLY A 38 2.30 -11.92 3.02
C GLY A 38 3.53 -12.24 3.86
N LEU A 39 4.36 -11.23 4.17
CA LEU A 39 5.57 -11.40 4.99
C LEU A 39 5.25 -11.90 6.40
N ALA A 40 4.19 -11.40 7.03
CA ALA A 40 3.76 -11.89 8.33
C ALA A 40 3.52 -13.40 8.28
N MET A 41 2.76 -13.87 7.28
CA MET A 41 2.49 -15.30 7.11
C MET A 41 3.73 -16.11 6.74
N PHE A 42 4.64 -15.57 5.93
CA PHE A 42 5.93 -16.20 5.66
C PHE A 42 6.68 -16.53 6.95
N PHE A 43 6.87 -15.53 7.82
CA PHE A 43 7.59 -15.72 9.07
C PHE A 43 6.83 -16.59 10.06
N THR A 44 5.49 -16.50 10.12
CA THR A 44 4.68 -17.43 10.91
C THR A 44 4.94 -18.89 10.53
N GLN A 45 4.99 -19.20 9.23
CA GLN A 45 5.25 -20.56 8.77
C GLN A 45 6.67 -21.05 9.10
N LEU A 46 7.67 -20.14 9.06
CA LEU A 46 9.02 -20.46 9.50
C LEU A 46 9.08 -20.74 11.01
N VAL A 47 8.39 -19.93 11.82
CA VAL A 47 8.32 -20.13 13.28
C VAL A 47 7.62 -21.44 13.64
N MET A 48 6.59 -21.82 12.88
CA MET A 48 5.87 -23.08 13.05
C MET A 48 6.64 -24.31 12.52
N ALA A 49 7.87 -24.14 12.02
CA ALA A 49 8.72 -25.19 11.46
C ALA A 49 8.08 -26.00 10.30
N ASN A 50 7.13 -25.41 9.57
CA ASN A 50 6.49 -26.04 8.41
C ASN A 50 7.41 -26.09 7.16
N GLY A 51 8.62 -25.52 7.26
CA GLY A 51 9.63 -25.52 6.22
C GLY A 51 9.54 -24.33 5.26
N LEU A 52 10.67 -24.05 4.60
CA LEU A 52 10.83 -22.87 3.75
C LEU A 52 9.92 -22.89 2.50
N GLY A 53 9.65 -24.08 1.95
CA GLY A 53 8.74 -24.24 0.81
C GLY A 53 7.30 -23.83 1.15
N VAL A 54 6.78 -24.29 2.29
CA VAL A 54 5.43 -23.94 2.77
C VAL A 54 5.34 -22.47 3.13
N ALA A 55 6.41 -21.90 3.71
CA ALA A 55 6.49 -20.47 4.01
C ALA A 55 6.39 -19.61 2.74
N CYS A 56 7.18 -19.91 1.70
CA CYS A 56 7.12 -19.22 0.41
C CYS A 56 5.74 -19.36 -0.27
N LEU A 57 5.17 -20.56 -0.26
CA LEU A 57 3.84 -20.77 -0.84
C LEU A 57 2.78 -19.94 -0.11
N SER A 58 2.80 -19.97 1.23
CA SER A 58 1.85 -19.23 2.07
C SER A 58 1.98 -17.73 1.88
N PHE A 59 3.20 -17.20 1.74
CA PHE A 59 3.44 -15.81 1.37
C PHE A 59 2.72 -15.45 0.08
N ILE A 60 2.93 -16.22 -0.99
CA ILE A 60 2.36 -15.94 -2.31
C ILE A 60 0.84 -15.96 -2.25
N VAL A 61 0.26 -16.98 -1.61
CA VAL A 61 -1.20 -17.12 -1.47
C VAL A 61 -1.79 -15.92 -0.74
N VAL A 62 -1.22 -15.56 0.41
CA VAL A 62 -1.72 -14.44 1.22
C VAL A 62 -1.53 -13.11 0.50
N TYR A 63 -0.39 -12.90 -0.16
CA TYR A 63 -0.13 -11.71 -0.95
C TYR A 63 -1.16 -11.54 -2.07
N VAL A 64 -1.40 -12.59 -2.87
CA VAL A 64 -2.35 -12.53 -3.99
C VAL A 64 -3.77 -12.29 -3.51
N LEU A 65 -4.19 -12.96 -2.42
CA LEU A 65 -5.52 -12.76 -1.83
C LEU A 65 -5.68 -11.34 -1.28
N ALA A 66 -4.72 -10.86 -0.50
CA ALA A 66 -4.73 -9.52 0.06
C ALA A 66 -4.66 -8.44 -1.04
N TRP A 67 -3.86 -8.67 -2.08
CA TRP A 67 -3.80 -7.79 -3.25
C TRP A 67 -5.13 -7.74 -3.99
N TRP A 68 -5.79 -8.88 -4.17
CA TRP A 68 -7.10 -8.93 -4.82
C TRP A 68 -8.17 -8.21 -3.99
N VAL A 69 -8.15 -8.35 -2.66
CA VAL A 69 -9.02 -7.58 -1.75
C VAL A 69 -8.69 -6.09 -1.84
N ALA A 70 -7.42 -5.70 -1.72
CA ALA A 70 -7.04 -4.29 -1.82
C ALA A 70 -7.46 -3.68 -3.16
N LYS A 71 -7.26 -4.41 -4.27
CA LYS A 71 -7.66 -3.97 -5.59
C LYS A 71 -9.18 -3.84 -5.72
N THR A 72 -9.95 -4.81 -5.21
CA THR A 72 -11.41 -4.77 -5.30
C THR A 72 -12.01 -3.67 -4.43
N PHE A 73 -11.51 -3.42 -3.22
CA PHE A 73 -12.09 -2.42 -2.33
C PHE A 73 -11.59 -0.98 -2.57
N PHE A 74 -10.35 -0.78 -3.05
CA PHE A 74 -9.75 0.55 -3.21
C PHE A 74 -9.66 1.05 -4.66
N SER A 75 -10.11 0.28 -5.67
CA SER A 75 -10.19 0.73 -7.07
C SER A 75 -11.53 1.37 -7.45
N HIS A 76 -12.31 1.84 -6.47
CA HIS A 76 -13.57 2.58 -6.63
C HIS A 76 -13.37 4.04 -6.22
#